data_AF-A0A952X1T9-F1
#
_entry.id   AF-A0A952X1T9-F1
#
_cell.length_a   1.000
_cell.length_b   1.000
_cell.length_c   1.000
_cell.angle_alpha   90.00
_cell.angle_beta   90.00
_cell.angle_gamma   90.00
#
_symmetry.space_group_name_H-M   'P 1'
#
loop_
_entity.id
_entity.type
_entity.pdbx_description
1 polymer ?
#
loop_
_entity_poly.entity_id
_entity_poly.type
_entity_poly.pdbx_seq_one_letter_code
_entity_poly.pdbx_strand_id
1 'polypeptide(L)' 'MQIGNLQAGAGKLQDSLERLETTWGRVSDAWRDEQSRRFEEEHLRHVAEDVQAVLPAVAHVVQVLQSAGRELSDC' A
#
# COMPACT_ATOMS: atom_id res chain seq x y z
N MET A 1 -18.44 -9.90 2.45
CA MET A 1 -17.15 -9.26 2.78
C MET A 1 -17.49 -7.85 3.25
N GLN A 2 -17.22 -7.48 4.51
CA GLN A 2 -17.56 -6.13 4.96
C GLN A 2 -16.62 -5.12 4.32
N ILE A 3 -17.17 -4.06 3.70
CA ILE A 3 -16.42 -3.01 3.00
C ILE A 3 -15.33 -2.40 3.92
N GLY A 4 -15.60 -2.33 5.22
CA GLY A 4 -14.62 -1.90 6.23
C GLY A 4 -13.33 -2.73 6.27
N ASN A 5 -13.36 -4.01 5.89
CA ASN A 5 -12.17 -4.85 5.84
C ASN A 5 -11.21 -4.47 4.70
N LEU A 6 -11.72 -3.94 3.58
CA LEU A 6 -10.90 -3.50 2.45
C LEU A 6 -10.17 -2.20 2.77
N GLN A 7 -10.88 -1.23 3.35
CA GLN A 7 -10.29 0.04 3.76
C GLN A 7 -9.25 -0.15 4.88
N ALA A 8 -9.53 -1.00 5.87
CA ALA A 8 -8.56 -1.37 6.89
C ALA A 8 -7.35 -2.12 6.32
N GLY A 9 -7.56 -2.97 5.29
CA GLY A 9 -6.48 -3.64 4.57
C GLY A 9 -5.56 -2.68 3.83
N ALA A 10 -6.12 -1.68 3.14
CA ALA A 10 -5.36 -0.62 2.49
C ALA A 10 -4.52 0.19 3.48
N GLY A 11 -5.09 0.56 4.63
CA GLY A 11 -4.33 1.24 5.69
C GLY A 11 -3.14 0.41 6.18
N LYS A 12 -3.33 -0.90 6.43
CA LYS A 12 -2.24 -1.79 6.83
C LYS A 12 -1.14 -1.94 5.77
N LEU A 13 -1.50 -1.92 4.49
CA LEU A 13 -0.53 -1.94 3.39
C LEU A 13 0.33 -0.68 3.41
N GLN A 14 -0.30 0.48 3.58
CA GLN A 14 0.39 1.76 3.70
C GLN A 14 1.33 1.78 4.91
N ASP A 15 0.84 1.40 6.10
CA ASP A 15 1.64 1.33 7.32
C ASP A 15 2.87 0.40 7.16
N SER A 16 2.68 -0.72 6.45
CA SER A 16 3.75 -1.69 6.19
C SER A 16 4.81 -1.14 5.23
N LEU A 17 4.39 -0.37 4.21
CA LEU A 17 5.31 0.30 3.30
C LEU A 17 6.12 1.38 4.02
N GLU A 18 5.47 2.22 4.83
CA GLU A 18 6.16 3.26 5.63
C GLU A 18 7.17 2.65 6.60
N ARG A 19 6.82 1.51 7.22
CA ARG A 19 7.75 0.75 8.08
C ARG A 19 8.92 0.18 7.29
N LEU A 20 8.69 -0.31 6.07
CA LEU A 20 9.74 -0.81 5.20
C LEU A 20 10.72 0.30 4.82
N GLU A 21 10.22 1.45 4.37
CA GLU A 21 11.04 2.64 4.03
C GLU A 21 11.83 3.14 5.24
N THR A 22 11.19 3.22 6.41
CA THR A 22 11.86 3.62 7.66
C THR A 22 12.98 2.64 8.03
N THR A 23 12.72 1.34 7.87
CA THR A 23 13.72 0.31 8.18
C THR A 23 14.86 0.34 7.17
N TRP A 24 14.55 0.54 5.89
CA TRP A 24 15.56 0.71 4.85
C TRP A 24 16.47 1.89 5.15
N GLY A 25 15.92 3.08 5.47
CA GLY A 25 16.73 4.26 5.80
C GLY A 25 17.72 4.02 6.95
N ARG A 26 17.36 3.20 7.95
CA ARG A 26 18.28 2.82 9.04
C ARG A 26 19.35 1.84 8.61
N VAL A 27 19.02 0.92 7.70
CA VAL A 27 19.94 -0.11 7.22
C VAL A 27 20.91 0.46 6.19
N SER A 28 20.43 1.30 5.28
CA SER A 28 21.23 1.95 4.23
C SER A 28 22.26 2.94 4.80
N ASP A 29 22.11 3.35 6.06
CA ASP A 29 23.15 4.09 6.77
C ASP A 29 24.39 3.26 7.08
N ALA A 30 24.23 1.96 7.32
CA ALA A 30 25.34 1.04 7.60
C ALA A 30 25.73 0.20 6.38
N TRP A 31 24.78 -0.08 5.49
CA TRP A 31 24.96 -0.89 4.29
C TRP A 31 24.93 -0.01 3.04
N ARG A 32 26.12 0.44 2.60
CA ARG A 32 26.31 1.46 1.54
C ARG A 32 27.10 0.95 0.33
N ASP A 33 27.05 -0.35 0.09
CA ASP A 33 27.76 -0.96 -1.04
C ASP A 33 26.87 -1.06 -2.29
N GLU A 34 27.43 -1.61 -3.37
CA GLU A 34 26.69 -1.81 -4.61
C GLU A 34 25.47 -2.73 -4.44
N GLN A 35 25.52 -3.68 -3.51
CA GLN A 35 24.43 -4.62 -3.27
C GLN A 35 23.24 -3.92 -2.61
N SER A 36 23.51 -2.97 -1.70
CA SER A 36 22.43 -2.20 -1.07
C SER A 36 21.70 -1.31 -2.08
N ARG A 37 22.44 -0.63 -2.96
CA ARG A 37 21.84 0.14 -4.06
C ARG A 37 20.99 -0.74 -4.97
N ARG A 38 21.54 -1.90 -5.37
CA ARG A 38 20.82 -2.85 -6.22
C ARG A 38 19.55 -3.38 -5.55
N PHE A 39 19.61 -3.67 -4.25
CA PHE A 39 18.44 -4.11 -3.49
C PHE A 39 17.33 -3.04 -3.46
N GLU A 40 17.70 -1.77 -3.28
CA GLU A 40 16.74 -0.67 -3.34
C GLU A 40 16.09 -0.54 -4.71
N GLU A 41 16.90 -0.54 -5.78
CA GLU A 41 16.44 -0.32 -7.15
C GLU A 41 15.63 -1.49 -7.71
N GLU A 42 16.04 -2.73 -7.43
CA GLU A 42 15.45 -3.97 -7.98
C GLU A 42 14.34 -4.56 -7.12
N HIS A 43 14.17 -4.11 -5.86
CA HIS A 43 13.15 -4.68 -4.97
C HIS A 43 12.32 -3.61 -4.29
N LEU A 44 12.92 -2.73 -3.49
CA LEU A 44 12.16 -1.79 -2.66
C LEU A 44 11.33 -0.83 -3.50
N ARG A 45 11.91 -0.29 -4.58
CA ARG A 45 11.21 0.63 -5.47
C ARG A 45 9.99 -0.02 -6.12
N HIS A 46 10.12 -1.27 -6.60
CA HIS A 46 9.00 -1.98 -7.21
C HIS A 46 7.87 -2.27 -6.21
N VAL A 47 8.20 -2.67 -4.99
CA VAL A 47 7.19 -2.87 -3.94
C VAL A 47 6.47 -1.56 -3.62
N ALA A 48 7.19 -0.44 -3.55
CA ALA A 48 6.58 0.87 -3.32
C ALA A 48 5.63 1.26 -4.46
N GLU A 49 6.07 1.09 -5.72
CA GLU A 49 5.26 1.35 -6.92
C GLU A 49 3.98 0.49 -6.93
N ASP A 50 4.10 -0.81 -6.67
CA ASP A 50 2.97 -1.75 -6.65
C ASP A 50 1.95 -1.38 -5.57
N VAL A 51 2.40 -1.06 -4.35
CA VAL A 51 1.52 -0.65 -3.26
C VAL A 51 0.83 0.67 -3.59
N GLN A 52 1.58 1.66 -4.09
CA GLN A 52 1.04 2.95 -4.49
C GLN A 52 0.02 2.83 -5.64
N ALA A 53 0.20 1.88 -6.56
CA ALA A 53 -0.75 1.61 -7.63
C ALA A 53 -2.04 0.91 -7.13
N VAL A 54 -1.94 0.07 -6.10
CA VAL A 54 -3.08 -0.69 -5.58
C VAL A 54 -4.00 0.15 -4.69
N LEU A 55 -3.46 1.07 -3.88
CA LEU A 55 -4.26 1.86 -2.93
C LEU A 55 -5.43 2.63 -3.58
N PRO A 56 -5.24 3.33 -4.72
CA PRO A 56 -6.33 4.01 -5.42
C PRO A 56 -7.40 3.03 -5.93
N ALA A 57 -7.00 1.85 -6.40
CA ALA A 57 -7.93 0.84 -6.89
C ALA A 57 -8.82 0.32 -5.74
N VAL A 58 -8.24 0.10 -4.54
CA VAL A 58 -9.02 -0.29 -3.36
C VAL A 58 -9.97 0.82 -2.93
N ALA A 59 -9.52 2.08 -2.93
CA ALA A 59 -10.37 3.22 -2.62
C ALA A 59 -11.57 3.33 -3.58
N HIS A 60 -11.33 3.13 -4.88
CA HIS A 60 -12.38 3.13 -5.88
C HIS A 60 -13.41 2.00 -5.65
N VAL A 61 -12.96 0.78 -5.37
CA VAL A 61 -13.86 -0.36 -5.07
C VAL A 61 -14.71 -0.07 -3.84
N VAL A 62 -14.11 0.48 -2.77
CA VAL A 62 -14.85 0.87 -1.55
C VAL A 62 -15.93 1.89 -1.88
N GLN A 63 -15.61 2.93 -2.66
CA GLN A 63 -16.56 3.97 -3.07
C GLN A 63 -17.73 3.40 -3.89
N VAL A 64 -17.44 2.55 -4.88
CA VAL A 64 -18.48 1.93 -5.73
C VAL A 64 -19.43 1.07 -4.88
N LEU A 65 -18.89 0.24 -3.99
CA LEU A 65 -19.69 -0.62 -3.12
C LEU A 65 -20.55 0.18 -2.13
N GLN A 66 -20.02 1.29 -1.58
CA GLN A 66 -20.78 2.17 -0.70
C GLN A 66 -21.92 2.88 -1.44
N SER A 67 -21.69 3.33 -2.67
CA SER A 67 -22.75 3.94 -3.49
C SER A 67 -23.84 2.94 -3.84
N ALA A 68 -23.47 1.74 -4.32
CA ALA A 68 -24.44 0.69 -4.62
C ALA A 68 -25.27 0.28 -3.38
N GLY A 69 -24.62 0.21 -2.20
CA GLY A 69 -25.33 -0.08 -0.94
C GLY A 69 -26.35 0.99 -0.55
N ARG A 70 -26.06 2.27 -0.82
CA ARG A 70 -27.00 3.38 -0.59
C ARG A 70 -28.18 3.31 -1.55
N GLU A 71 -27.92 3.14 -2.85
CA GLU A 71 -28.97 3.03 -3.88
C GLU A 71 -29.97 1.92 -3.58
N LEU A 72 -29.50 0.78 -3.08
CA LEU A 72 -30.34 -0.36 -2.68
C LEU A 72 -31.13 -0.11 -1.38
N SER A 73 -30.66 0.78 -0.51
CA SER A 73 -31.34 1.09 0.77
C SER A 73 -32.41 2.18 0.62
N ASP A 74 -32.32 3.00 -0.43
CA ASP A 74 -33.22 4.11 -0.72
C ASP A 74 -34.43 3.68 -1.61
N CYS A 75 -34.54 2.40 -1.96
CA CYS A 75 -35.65 1.78 -2.71
C CYS A 75 -36.53 0.93 -1.78
#